data_AF-A0AAZ3PNB5-F1
#
_entry.id   AF-A0AAZ3PNB5-F1
#
_cell.length_a   1.000
_cell.length_b   1.000
_cell.length_c   1.000
_cell.angle_alpha   90.00
_cell.angle_beta   90.00
_cell.angle_gamma   90.00
#
_symmetry.space_group_name_H-M   'P 1'
#
loop_
_entity.id
_entity.type
_entity.pdbx_description
1 polymer ?
#
loop_
_entity_poly.entity_id
_entity_poly.type
_entity_poly.pdbx_seq_one_letter_code
_entity_poly.pdbx_strand_id
1 'polypeptide(L)'
;FLLVLPAPDQLTVDLVDTTSAAVSWSQPPGLDQTQHHYQISYQCPGTEPHITTTSSHSITLSDLQGGTQYSVTVCTVLENGKQSQLVSTTFTTILPAPDQLTVDSVDTTSADVSWIQPPGLGQTQHHYQISYHCPGTEVHITTTSSHSITLSDLQCATQYSVTVCTVLENGKQSQLVSTTFTTNATSERDQLQNSLNTRTTERDQLQTSYNTPTKERDQLQTSYNTPTKERDQLQTSYNTPTKERDQLQTSYNTPTKERDQLQTSYNTPTKERDQLQISYNTLTKERDQLQNSLNTWTTERDQLQNSLNTRTTERDQLQTSYNTLTKERDQLQTSYNTLTKERDQLQSSLNTRTTEIDKLKKSLNTTTMERDQLQKEIERLNWENKGKCVQRAHLFICFLIHSFCS
;
A
#
# COMPACT_ATOMS: atom_id res chain seq x y z
N PHE A 1 -0.33 -99.43 -127.79
CA PHE A 1 -0.88 -98.60 -126.70
C PHE A 1 0.22 -97.67 -126.21
N LEU A 2 0.02 -96.35 -126.31
CA LEU A 2 0.85 -95.37 -125.60
C LEU A 2 0.52 -95.53 -124.10
N LEU A 3 1.47 -96.01 -123.30
CA LEU A 3 1.34 -96.01 -121.85
C LEU A 3 1.30 -94.55 -121.38
N VAL A 4 0.18 -94.14 -120.78
CA VAL A 4 0.09 -92.91 -119.99
C VAL A 4 0.81 -93.18 -118.67
N LEU A 5 1.72 -92.28 -118.27
CA LEU A 5 2.48 -92.44 -117.03
C LEU A 5 1.56 -92.18 -115.81
N PRO A 6 1.51 -93.09 -114.82
CA PRO A 6 0.64 -92.91 -113.66
C PRO A 6 1.10 -91.73 -112.79
N ALA A 7 0.13 -90.95 -112.31
CA ALA A 7 0.36 -89.79 -111.45
C ALA A 7 0.39 -90.19 -109.96
N PRO A 8 1.07 -89.43 -109.09
CA PRO A 8 1.05 -89.70 -107.65
C PRO A 8 -0.37 -89.61 -107.10
N ASP A 9 -0.78 -90.59 -106.31
CA ASP A 9 -2.11 -90.58 -105.67
C ASP A 9 -2.03 -90.04 -104.23
N GLN A 10 -3.17 -89.62 -103.65
CA GLN A 10 -3.25 -89.17 -102.26
C GLN A 10 -2.29 -88.02 -101.88
N LEU A 11 -2.32 -86.92 -102.64
CA LEU A 11 -1.57 -85.71 -102.28
C LEU A 11 -2.16 -85.06 -101.02
N THR A 12 -1.42 -85.06 -99.92
CA THR A 12 -1.80 -84.49 -98.62
C THR A 12 -0.82 -83.41 -98.17
N VAL A 13 -1.32 -82.44 -97.41
CA VAL A 13 -0.50 -81.40 -96.78
C VAL A 13 -0.70 -81.46 -95.28
N ASP A 14 0.38 -81.70 -94.55
CA ASP A 14 0.43 -81.82 -93.10
C ASP A 14 1.46 -80.83 -92.53
N LEU A 15 1.47 -80.68 -91.19
CA LEU A 15 2.46 -79.86 -90.47
C LEU A 15 2.63 -78.45 -91.06
N VAL A 16 1.50 -77.79 -91.34
CA VAL A 16 1.50 -76.41 -91.84
C VAL A 16 1.85 -75.46 -90.70
N ASP A 17 2.94 -74.73 -90.86
CA ASP A 17 3.42 -73.69 -89.95
C ASP A 17 3.33 -72.31 -90.64
N THR A 18 3.93 -71.29 -90.03
CA THR A 18 4.01 -69.92 -90.49
C THR A 18 4.89 -69.77 -91.74
N THR A 19 6.02 -70.47 -91.78
CA THR A 19 6.99 -70.40 -92.90
C THR A 19 7.28 -71.75 -93.56
N SER A 20 6.58 -72.82 -93.18
CA SER A 20 6.80 -74.15 -93.75
C SER A 20 5.53 -74.99 -93.84
N ALA A 21 5.55 -76.01 -94.70
CA ALA A 21 4.50 -77.01 -94.80
C ALA A 21 5.06 -78.33 -95.32
N ALA A 22 4.61 -79.47 -94.78
CA ALA A 22 4.99 -80.78 -95.28
C ALA A 22 3.97 -81.29 -96.30
N VAL A 23 4.45 -81.68 -97.47
CA VAL A 23 3.63 -82.22 -98.55
C VAL A 23 4.03 -83.67 -98.78
N SER A 24 3.05 -84.58 -98.84
CA SER A 24 3.26 -86.02 -98.99
C SER A 24 2.31 -86.60 -100.04
N TRP A 25 2.73 -87.67 -100.70
CA TRP A 25 1.93 -88.37 -101.71
C TRP A 25 2.25 -89.86 -101.69
N SER A 26 1.35 -90.67 -102.23
CA SER A 26 1.54 -92.11 -102.40
C SER A 26 2.13 -92.44 -103.76
N GLN A 27 2.87 -93.55 -103.83
CA GLN A 27 3.53 -93.98 -105.06
C GLN A 27 2.50 -94.33 -106.14
N PRO A 28 2.65 -93.81 -107.37
CA PRO A 28 1.83 -94.21 -108.50
C PRO A 28 1.91 -95.74 -108.77
N PRO A 29 0.78 -96.42 -109.07
CA PRO A 29 0.76 -97.85 -109.33
C PRO A 29 1.64 -98.26 -110.53
N GLY A 30 2.46 -99.31 -110.37
CA GLY A 30 3.21 -99.93 -111.48
C GLY A 30 4.58 -99.33 -111.79
N LEU A 31 5.12 -98.46 -110.93
CA LEU A 31 6.47 -97.86 -111.08
C LEU A 31 7.53 -98.44 -110.14
N ASP A 32 7.26 -99.60 -109.52
CA ASP A 32 8.11 -100.22 -108.47
C ASP A 32 9.52 -100.63 -108.95
N GLN A 33 9.72 -100.79 -110.27
CA GLN A 33 10.98 -101.22 -110.88
C GLN A 33 11.58 -100.19 -111.85
N THR A 34 10.99 -98.99 -111.94
CA THR A 34 11.45 -97.91 -112.83
C THR A 34 12.07 -96.78 -112.02
N GLN A 35 13.25 -96.31 -112.40
CA GLN A 35 13.80 -95.11 -111.76
C GLN A 35 12.97 -93.88 -112.15
N HIS A 36 12.48 -93.18 -111.13
CA HIS A 36 11.65 -92.00 -111.25
C HIS A 36 11.93 -91.05 -110.09
N HIS A 37 11.62 -89.77 -110.29
CA HIS A 37 11.58 -88.77 -109.23
C HIS A 37 10.30 -87.95 -109.35
N TYR A 38 10.00 -87.16 -108.33
CA TYR A 38 8.85 -86.28 -108.29
C TYR A 38 9.30 -84.84 -108.48
N GLN A 39 8.57 -84.10 -109.30
CA GLN A 39 8.72 -82.65 -109.45
C GLN A 39 7.54 -81.98 -108.75
N ILE A 40 7.87 -81.06 -107.85
CA ILE A 40 6.93 -80.29 -107.05
C ILE A 40 7.04 -78.84 -107.47
N SER A 41 5.91 -78.24 -107.82
CA SER A 41 5.80 -76.82 -108.14
C SER A 41 4.80 -76.20 -107.17
N TYR A 42 5.24 -75.20 -106.40
CA TYR A 42 4.40 -74.47 -105.46
C TYR A 42 4.47 -72.97 -105.72
N GLN A 43 3.32 -72.29 -105.59
CA GLN A 43 3.21 -70.85 -105.82
C GLN A 43 2.10 -70.26 -104.97
N CYS A 44 2.24 -69.00 -104.59
CA CYS A 44 1.11 -68.21 -104.11
C CYS A 44 0.48 -67.46 -105.31
N PRO A 45 -0.81 -67.05 -105.20
CA PRO A 45 -1.47 -66.32 -106.27
C PRO A 45 -0.69 -65.05 -106.66
N GLY A 46 -0.26 -64.96 -107.92
CA GLY A 46 0.44 -63.79 -108.47
C GLY A 46 1.96 -63.83 -108.46
N THR A 47 2.59 -64.92 -107.99
CA THR A 47 4.06 -65.11 -108.05
C THR A 47 4.47 -66.20 -109.04
N GLU A 48 5.75 -66.23 -109.43
CA GLU A 48 6.31 -67.33 -110.23
C GLU A 48 6.37 -68.66 -109.45
N PRO A 49 6.13 -69.80 -110.12
CA PRO A 49 6.17 -71.11 -109.50
C PRO A 49 7.57 -71.50 -109.06
N HIS A 50 7.69 -71.86 -107.79
CA HIS A 50 8.91 -72.42 -107.23
C HIS A 50 8.91 -73.92 -107.51
N ILE A 51 9.92 -74.37 -108.26
CA ILE A 51 10.04 -75.77 -108.70
C ILE A 51 11.17 -76.44 -107.93
N THR A 52 10.89 -77.61 -107.37
CA THR A 52 11.86 -78.47 -106.70
C THR A 52 11.63 -79.93 -107.10
N THR A 53 12.65 -80.77 -106.96
CA THR A 53 12.58 -82.20 -107.29
C THR A 53 13.04 -83.05 -106.11
N THR A 54 12.41 -84.20 -105.90
CA THR A 54 12.78 -85.15 -104.85
C THR A 54 12.54 -86.58 -105.31
N SER A 55 13.34 -87.52 -104.83
CA SER A 55 13.12 -88.96 -105.01
C SER A 55 12.27 -89.57 -103.89
N SER A 56 11.95 -88.80 -102.84
CA SER A 56 11.13 -89.25 -101.70
C SER A 56 9.65 -89.01 -101.95
N HIS A 57 8.79 -89.69 -101.18
CA HIS A 57 7.32 -89.55 -101.23
C HIS A 57 6.79 -88.36 -100.41
N SER A 58 7.68 -87.52 -99.90
CA SER A 58 7.36 -86.32 -99.14
C SER A 58 8.44 -85.26 -99.29
N ILE A 59 8.05 -83.99 -99.14
CA ILE A 59 8.96 -82.84 -99.07
C ILE A 59 8.44 -81.79 -98.09
N THR A 60 9.36 -81.14 -97.38
CA THR A 60 9.05 -79.94 -96.60
C THR A 60 9.30 -78.71 -97.45
N LEU A 61 8.25 -77.92 -97.68
CA LEU A 61 8.35 -76.58 -98.25
C LEU A 61 8.75 -75.61 -97.13
N SER A 62 9.79 -74.81 -97.36
CA SER A 62 10.31 -73.81 -96.42
C SER A 62 10.23 -72.42 -97.05
N ASP A 63 10.54 -71.38 -96.27
CA ASP A 63 10.56 -69.97 -96.69
C ASP A 63 9.21 -69.47 -97.24
N LEU A 64 8.11 -70.04 -96.73
CA LEU A 64 6.75 -69.61 -97.05
C LEU A 64 6.40 -68.31 -96.30
N GLN A 65 5.48 -67.53 -96.87
CA GLN A 65 4.94 -66.32 -96.25
C GLN A 65 3.80 -66.70 -95.32
N GLY A 66 3.77 -66.10 -94.12
CA GLY A 66 2.73 -66.35 -93.12
C GLY A 66 1.35 -65.88 -93.58
N GLY A 67 0.29 -66.59 -93.17
CA GLY A 67 -1.10 -66.25 -93.49
C GLY A 67 -1.47 -66.28 -94.99
N THR A 68 -0.62 -66.89 -95.83
CA THR A 68 -0.73 -66.87 -97.30
C THR A 68 -1.17 -68.22 -97.84
N GLN A 69 -2.05 -68.22 -98.84
CA GLN A 69 -2.50 -69.44 -99.51
C GLN A 69 -1.50 -69.83 -100.60
N TYR A 70 -1.09 -71.10 -100.60
CA TYR A 70 -0.20 -71.70 -101.60
C TYR A 70 -0.93 -72.81 -102.35
N SER A 71 -0.74 -72.87 -103.66
CA SER A 71 -1.10 -74.01 -104.51
C SER A 71 0.15 -74.84 -104.79
N VAL A 72 0.08 -76.14 -104.51
CA VAL A 72 1.15 -77.11 -104.77
C VAL A 72 0.69 -78.09 -105.82
N THR A 73 1.58 -78.39 -106.77
CA THR A 73 1.39 -79.39 -107.79
C THR A 73 2.54 -80.39 -107.76
N VAL A 74 2.22 -81.68 -107.92
CA VAL A 74 3.22 -82.76 -107.94
C VAL A 74 2.99 -83.61 -109.18
N CYS A 75 4.07 -83.94 -109.88
CA CYS A 75 4.06 -84.93 -110.96
C CYS A 75 5.26 -85.87 -110.86
N THR A 76 5.12 -87.05 -111.46
CA THR A 76 6.18 -88.05 -111.57
C THR A 76 6.95 -87.81 -112.86
N VAL A 77 8.28 -87.82 -112.79
CA VAL A 77 9.19 -87.60 -113.92
C VAL A 77 10.10 -88.82 -114.08
N LEU A 78 10.08 -89.44 -115.26
CA LEU A 78 10.99 -90.53 -115.62
C LEU A 78 12.34 -89.98 -116.12
N GLU A 79 13.40 -90.82 -116.13
CA GLU A 79 14.72 -90.43 -116.67
C GLU A 79 14.68 -89.96 -118.14
N ASN A 80 13.72 -90.45 -118.93
CA ASN A 80 13.53 -90.02 -120.31
C ASN A 80 12.81 -88.66 -120.44
N GLY A 81 12.57 -87.97 -119.33
CA GLY A 81 11.94 -86.65 -119.26
C GLY A 81 10.42 -86.65 -119.39
N LYS A 82 9.76 -87.81 -119.54
CA LYS A 82 8.29 -87.88 -119.57
C LYS A 82 7.70 -87.62 -118.19
N GLN A 83 6.68 -86.76 -118.14
CA GLN A 83 5.96 -86.39 -116.93
C GLN A 83 4.57 -87.01 -116.91
N SER A 84 4.08 -87.35 -115.71
CA SER A 84 2.69 -87.76 -115.50
C SER A 84 1.75 -86.55 -115.43
N GLN A 85 0.45 -86.81 -115.26
CA GLN A 85 -0.50 -85.73 -114.98
C GLN A 85 -0.17 -85.05 -113.65
N LEU A 86 -0.38 -83.73 -113.59
CA LEU A 86 -0.17 -82.97 -112.36
C LEU A 86 -1.32 -83.22 -111.39
N VAL A 87 -0.98 -83.49 -110.14
CA VAL A 87 -1.94 -83.52 -109.02
C VAL A 87 -1.73 -82.27 -108.18
N SER A 88 -2.82 -81.54 -107.91
CA SER A 88 -2.78 -80.25 -107.25
C SER A 88 -3.54 -80.24 -105.93
N THR A 89 -3.03 -79.52 -104.94
CA THR A 89 -3.73 -79.20 -103.70
C THR A 89 -3.40 -77.76 -103.26
N THR A 90 -4.17 -77.22 -102.31
CA THR A 90 -3.94 -75.88 -101.76
C THR A 90 -3.92 -75.92 -100.25
N PHE A 91 -3.04 -75.14 -99.62
CA PHE A 91 -3.01 -74.96 -98.18
C PHE A 91 -2.79 -73.48 -97.83
N THR A 92 -3.05 -73.07 -96.59
CA THR A 92 -2.78 -71.71 -96.11
C THR A 92 -1.87 -71.78 -94.90
N THR A 93 -0.75 -71.07 -94.94
CA THR A 93 0.18 -70.99 -93.81
C THR A 93 -0.46 -70.29 -92.62
N ILE A 94 0.02 -70.59 -91.42
CA ILE A 94 -0.46 -69.96 -90.19
C ILE A 94 -0.02 -68.49 -90.18
N LEU A 95 -0.87 -67.60 -89.66
CA LEU A 95 -0.51 -66.19 -89.46
C LEU A 95 0.27 -66.05 -88.14
N PRO A 96 1.56 -65.67 -88.16
CA PRO A 96 2.37 -65.60 -86.95
C PRO A 96 1.90 -64.50 -85.99
N ALA A 97 1.96 -64.80 -84.70
CA ALA A 97 1.67 -63.85 -83.63
C ALA A 97 2.92 -63.03 -83.27
N PRO A 98 2.76 -61.79 -82.77
CA PRO A 98 3.87 -60.96 -82.32
C PRO A 98 4.71 -61.65 -81.23
N ASP A 99 6.03 -61.60 -81.34
CA ASP A 99 6.92 -62.21 -80.37
C ASP A 99 7.31 -61.21 -79.27
N GLN A 100 7.68 -61.72 -78.09
CA GLN A 100 8.25 -60.93 -76.98
C GLN A 100 7.48 -59.64 -76.64
N LEU A 101 6.19 -59.76 -76.29
CA LEU A 101 5.42 -58.62 -75.78
C LEU A 101 5.98 -58.16 -74.42
N THR A 102 6.58 -56.98 -74.38
CA THR A 102 7.19 -56.36 -73.19
C THR A 102 6.52 -55.04 -72.84
N VAL A 103 6.62 -54.68 -71.56
CA VAL A 103 6.18 -53.38 -71.04
C VAL A 103 7.44 -52.66 -70.55
N ASP A 104 7.80 -51.58 -71.23
CA ASP A 104 9.12 -50.95 -71.12
C ASP A 104 9.15 -49.86 -70.05
N SER A 105 8.10 -49.06 -69.98
CA SER A 105 7.94 -47.98 -69.00
C SER A 105 6.51 -47.99 -68.46
N VAL A 106 6.37 -47.71 -67.17
CA VAL A 106 5.06 -47.61 -66.52
C VAL A 106 5.05 -46.39 -65.63
N ASP A 107 4.12 -45.49 -65.91
CA ASP A 107 3.85 -44.28 -65.15
C ASP A 107 2.54 -44.43 -64.35
N THR A 108 2.08 -43.33 -63.76
CA THR A 108 0.81 -43.29 -63.02
C THR A 108 -0.40 -43.32 -63.95
N THR A 109 -0.28 -42.83 -65.19
CA THR A 109 -1.39 -42.72 -66.16
C THR A 109 -1.05 -43.23 -67.57
N SER A 110 0.13 -43.82 -67.76
CA SER A 110 0.59 -44.30 -69.06
C SER A 110 1.53 -45.50 -68.94
N ALA A 111 1.65 -46.28 -70.02
CA ALA A 111 2.63 -47.36 -70.12
C ALA A 111 3.06 -47.57 -71.57
N ASP A 112 4.35 -47.79 -71.78
CA ASP A 112 4.91 -48.12 -73.09
C ASP A 112 4.96 -49.64 -73.27
N VAL A 113 4.41 -50.12 -74.39
CA VAL A 113 4.34 -51.54 -74.74
C VAL A 113 5.03 -51.76 -76.07
N SER A 114 5.87 -52.78 -76.16
CA SER A 114 6.61 -53.14 -77.37
C SER A 114 6.59 -54.65 -77.63
N TRP A 115 6.80 -55.03 -78.88
CA TRP A 115 6.87 -56.42 -79.33
C TRP A 115 7.81 -56.56 -80.52
N ILE A 116 8.20 -57.79 -80.84
CA ILE A 116 9.04 -58.13 -81.99
C ILE A 116 8.15 -58.65 -83.12
N GLN A 117 8.41 -58.17 -84.34
CA GLN A 117 7.75 -58.71 -85.53
C GLN A 117 8.19 -60.15 -85.77
N PRO A 118 7.24 -61.08 -85.90
CA PRO A 118 7.57 -62.48 -86.11
C PRO A 118 8.03 -62.74 -87.57
N PRO A 119 8.80 -63.81 -87.80
CA PRO A 119 9.29 -64.15 -89.13
C PRO A 119 8.14 -64.47 -90.11
N GLY A 120 8.39 -64.29 -91.42
CA GLY A 120 7.42 -64.63 -92.47
C GLY A 120 6.41 -63.52 -92.84
N LEU A 121 6.44 -62.36 -92.19
CA LEU A 121 5.57 -61.20 -92.48
C LEU A 121 6.23 -60.07 -93.30
N GLY A 122 7.49 -60.23 -93.71
CA GLY A 122 8.29 -59.14 -94.28
C GLY A 122 7.76 -58.55 -95.60
N GLN A 123 6.90 -59.28 -96.32
CA GLN A 123 6.33 -58.87 -97.61
C GLN A 123 4.80 -58.76 -97.60
N THR A 124 4.14 -59.12 -96.48
CA THR A 124 2.69 -59.03 -96.32
C THR A 124 2.32 -57.73 -95.65
N GLN A 125 1.36 -56.95 -96.19
CA GLN A 125 0.83 -55.78 -95.49
C GLN A 125 0.04 -56.22 -94.26
N HIS A 126 0.44 -55.71 -93.10
CA HIS A 126 -0.14 -56.04 -91.80
C HIS A 126 -0.09 -54.84 -90.86
N HIS A 127 -0.93 -54.87 -89.84
CA HIS A 127 -0.87 -53.99 -88.68
C HIS A 127 -1.07 -54.81 -87.40
N TYR A 128 -0.79 -54.21 -86.27
CA TYR A 128 -0.99 -54.81 -84.96
C TYR A 128 -2.24 -54.22 -84.32
N GLN A 129 -3.09 -55.08 -83.79
CA GLN A 129 -4.22 -54.69 -82.96
C GLN A 129 -3.86 -54.97 -81.49
N ILE A 130 -3.95 -53.93 -80.67
CA ILE A 130 -3.66 -53.94 -79.25
C ILE A 130 -4.99 -53.77 -78.54
N SER A 131 -5.27 -54.65 -77.58
CA SER A 131 -6.40 -54.47 -76.68
C SER A 131 -5.95 -54.49 -75.23
N TYR A 132 -6.44 -53.54 -74.44
CA TYR A 132 -6.05 -53.39 -73.05
C TYR A 132 -7.25 -53.05 -72.17
N HIS A 133 -7.26 -53.60 -70.97
CA HIS A 133 -8.35 -53.41 -70.00
C HIS A 133 -7.87 -53.70 -68.59
N CYS A 134 -8.60 -53.16 -67.61
CA CYS A 134 -8.48 -53.59 -66.23
C CYS A 134 -9.69 -54.50 -65.86
N PRO A 135 -9.58 -55.34 -64.82
CA PRO A 135 -10.67 -56.24 -64.46
C PRO A 135 -11.98 -55.49 -64.21
N GLY A 136 -13.03 -55.83 -64.96
CA GLY A 136 -14.37 -55.24 -64.80
C GLY A 136 -14.66 -54.00 -65.64
N THR A 137 -13.76 -53.57 -66.52
CA THR A 137 -13.99 -52.46 -67.48
C THR A 137 -14.16 -52.96 -68.92
N GLU A 138 -14.67 -52.07 -69.77
CA GLU A 138 -14.76 -52.31 -71.21
C GLU A 138 -13.36 -52.35 -71.84
N VAL A 139 -13.19 -53.20 -72.85
CA VAL A 139 -11.89 -53.40 -73.50
C VAL A 139 -11.60 -52.24 -74.44
N HIS A 140 -10.47 -51.56 -74.24
CA HIS A 140 -9.98 -50.55 -75.17
C HIS A 140 -9.20 -51.22 -76.29
N ILE A 141 -9.51 -50.89 -77.54
CA ILE A 141 -8.87 -51.44 -78.74
C ILE A 141 -8.20 -50.30 -79.51
N THR A 142 -6.96 -50.50 -79.92
CA THR A 142 -6.20 -49.59 -80.78
C THR A 142 -5.38 -50.38 -81.80
N THR A 143 -4.96 -49.72 -82.87
CA THR A 143 -4.20 -50.35 -83.97
C THR A 143 -2.98 -49.51 -84.30
N THR A 144 -1.86 -50.16 -84.58
CA THR A 144 -0.62 -49.49 -85.03
C THR A 144 0.11 -50.32 -86.07
N SER A 145 0.84 -49.66 -86.96
CA SER A 145 1.78 -50.31 -87.89
C SER A 145 3.20 -50.44 -87.31
N SER A 146 3.45 -49.82 -86.15
CA SER A 146 4.74 -49.86 -85.46
C SER A 146 4.86 -51.06 -84.51
N HIS A 147 6.07 -51.37 -84.08
CA HIS A 147 6.38 -52.45 -83.13
C HIS A 147 6.25 -52.03 -81.65
N SER A 148 5.75 -50.83 -81.40
CA SER A 148 5.50 -50.30 -80.07
C SER A 148 4.34 -49.30 -80.07
N ILE A 149 3.75 -49.10 -78.89
CA ILE A 149 2.71 -48.11 -78.63
C ILE A 149 2.73 -47.65 -77.18
N THR A 150 2.42 -46.37 -76.96
CA THR A 150 2.17 -45.81 -75.63
C THR A 150 0.67 -45.88 -75.32
N LEU A 151 0.31 -46.58 -74.25
CA LEU A 151 -1.03 -46.56 -73.67
C LEU A 151 -1.15 -45.35 -72.75
N SER A 152 -2.17 -44.52 -72.93
CA SER A 152 -2.42 -43.31 -72.14
C SER A 152 -3.77 -43.37 -71.45
N ASP A 153 -4.05 -42.40 -70.58
CA ASP A 153 -5.30 -42.27 -69.81
C ASP A 153 -5.61 -43.48 -68.90
N LEU A 154 -4.56 -44.13 -68.39
CA LEU A 154 -4.68 -45.24 -67.44
C LEU A 154 -4.98 -44.73 -66.01
N GLN A 155 -5.67 -45.54 -65.22
CA GLN A 155 -5.87 -45.28 -63.79
C GLN A 155 -4.61 -45.63 -63.02
N CYS A 156 -4.24 -44.82 -62.03
CA CYS A 156 -3.09 -45.09 -61.17
C CYS A 156 -3.33 -46.30 -60.25
N ALA A 157 -2.25 -46.94 -59.79
CA ALA A 157 -2.30 -48.11 -58.91
C ALA A 157 -3.22 -49.26 -59.39
N THR A 158 -3.39 -49.40 -60.71
CA THR A 158 -4.36 -50.32 -61.32
C THR A 158 -3.66 -51.31 -62.23
N GLN A 159 -4.04 -52.59 -62.13
CA GLN A 159 -3.50 -53.64 -62.99
C GLN A 159 -4.24 -53.68 -64.33
N TYR A 160 -3.48 -53.61 -65.42
CA TYR A 160 -3.96 -53.70 -66.79
C TYR A 160 -3.46 -54.99 -67.45
N SER A 161 -4.35 -55.63 -68.21
CA SER A 161 -4.03 -56.76 -69.10
C SER A 161 -4.02 -56.26 -70.54
N VAL A 162 -2.89 -56.43 -71.23
CA VAL A 162 -2.70 -56.04 -72.64
C VAL A 162 -2.57 -57.29 -73.48
N THR A 163 -3.22 -57.29 -74.64
CA THR A 163 -3.07 -58.31 -75.66
C THR A 163 -2.74 -57.68 -77.01
N VAL A 164 -1.91 -58.35 -77.80
CA VAL A 164 -1.51 -57.90 -79.14
C VAL A 164 -1.66 -59.07 -80.12
N CYS A 165 -2.21 -58.79 -81.30
CA CYS A 165 -2.23 -59.72 -82.42
C CYS A 165 -1.88 -59.02 -83.74
N THR A 166 -1.37 -59.78 -84.70
CA THR A 166 -1.14 -59.34 -86.07
C THR A 166 -2.45 -59.45 -86.84
N VAL A 167 -2.81 -58.41 -87.60
CA VAL A 167 -4.00 -58.35 -88.44
C VAL A 167 -3.59 -58.07 -89.89
N LEU A 168 -4.01 -58.95 -90.80
CA LEU A 168 -3.84 -58.77 -92.25
C LEU A 168 -4.95 -57.86 -92.81
N GLU A 169 -4.74 -57.28 -93.99
CA GLU A 169 -5.76 -56.45 -94.67
C GLU A 169 -7.09 -57.18 -94.94
N ASN A 170 -7.02 -58.50 -95.12
CA ASN A 170 -8.21 -59.35 -95.30
C ASN A 170 -8.96 -59.62 -93.99
N GLY A 171 -8.54 -59.02 -92.86
CA GLY A 171 -9.17 -59.15 -91.55
C GLY A 171 -8.79 -60.41 -90.77
N LYS A 172 -7.93 -61.29 -91.30
CA LYS A 172 -7.43 -62.45 -90.54
C LYS A 172 -6.49 -61.99 -89.42
N GLN A 173 -6.65 -62.60 -88.25
CA GLN A 173 -5.88 -62.29 -87.04
C GLN A 173 -5.02 -63.47 -86.62
N SER A 174 -3.83 -63.20 -86.09
CA SER A 174 -2.96 -64.20 -85.48
C SER A 174 -3.51 -64.67 -84.13
N GLN A 175 -2.82 -65.60 -83.48
CA GLN A 175 -3.01 -65.83 -82.05
C GLN A 175 -2.72 -64.53 -81.26
N LEU A 176 -3.40 -64.37 -80.13
CA LEU A 176 -3.19 -63.24 -79.22
C LEU A 176 -2.04 -63.53 -78.27
N VAL A 177 -1.14 -62.57 -78.10
CA VAL A 177 -0.10 -62.58 -77.07
C VAL A 177 -0.50 -61.62 -75.97
N SER A 178 -0.47 -62.07 -74.73
CA SER A 178 -0.94 -61.30 -73.56
C SER A 178 0.16 -61.04 -72.54
N THR A 179 0.16 -59.87 -71.93
CA THR A 179 0.96 -59.53 -70.75
C THR A 179 0.17 -58.65 -69.78
N THR A 180 0.64 -58.49 -68.55
CA THR A 180 -0.01 -57.67 -67.52
C THR A 180 0.99 -56.73 -66.86
N PHE A 181 0.58 -55.50 -66.57
CA PHE A 181 1.38 -54.53 -65.79
C PHE A 181 0.50 -53.79 -64.78
N THR A 182 1.11 -53.13 -63.79
CA THR A 182 0.39 -52.32 -62.79
C THR A 182 0.94 -50.90 -62.82
N THR A 183 0.07 -49.90 -63.02
CA THR A 183 0.46 -48.48 -63.02
C THR A 183 0.94 -48.04 -61.64
N ASN A 184 1.83 -47.06 -61.61
CA ASN A 184 2.37 -46.55 -60.34
C ASN A 184 1.29 -45.81 -59.53
N ALA A 185 1.39 -45.87 -58.20
CA ALA A 185 0.52 -45.10 -57.31
C ALA A 185 0.98 -43.63 -57.24
N THR A 186 0.03 -42.69 -57.10
CA THR A 186 0.34 -41.26 -56.96
C THR A 186 1.06 -40.96 -55.65
N SER A 187 2.17 -40.20 -55.72
CA SER A 187 2.97 -39.75 -54.56
C SER A 187 2.31 -38.64 -53.72
N GLU A 188 1.00 -38.44 -53.83
CA GLU A 188 0.24 -37.40 -53.11
C GLU A 188 0.33 -37.56 -51.59
N ARG A 189 0.47 -38.80 -51.10
CA ARG A 189 0.64 -39.09 -49.67
C ARG A 189 1.91 -38.44 -49.08
N ASP A 190 3.02 -38.46 -49.83
CA ASP A 190 4.29 -37.91 -49.36
C ASP A 190 4.29 -36.38 -49.40
N GLN A 191 3.60 -35.79 -50.38
CA GLN A 191 3.41 -34.34 -50.47
C GLN A 191 2.54 -33.81 -49.32
N LEU A 192 1.47 -34.52 -48.98
CA LEU A 192 0.60 -34.19 -47.84
C LEU A 192 1.34 -34.33 -46.50
N GLN A 193 2.17 -35.35 -46.34
CA GLN A 193 2.98 -35.55 -45.14
C GLN A 193 3.98 -34.41 -44.93
N ASN A 194 4.65 -33.97 -45.99
CA ASN A 194 5.54 -32.81 -45.92
C ASN A 194 4.79 -31.52 -45.58
N SER A 195 3.62 -31.30 -46.19
CA SER A 195 2.79 -30.13 -45.88
C SER A 195 2.32 -30.12 -44.41
N LEU A 196 1.97 -31.29 -43.85
CA LEU A 196 1.57 -31.44 -42.44
C LEU A 196 2.73 -31.18 -41.47
N ASN A 197 3.94 -31.65 -41.81
CA ASN A 197 5.15 -31.41 -41.03
C ASN A 197 5.53 -29.92 -41.02
N THR A 198 5.42 -29.24 -42.17
CA THR A 198 5.64 -27.79 -42.28
C THR A 198 4.63 -27.01 -41.44
N ARG A 199 3.33 -27.32 -41.57
CA ARG A 199 2.26 -26.73 -40.73
C ARG A 199 2.47 -26.94 -39.24
N THR A 200 3.05 -28.08 -38.85
CA THR A 200 3.34 -28.39 -37.44
C THR A 200 4.51 -27.56 -36.93
N THR A 201 5.58 -27.44 -37.71
CA THR A 201 6.71 -26.56 -37.40
C THR A 201 6.28 -25.09 -37.28
N GLU A 202 5.45 -24.61 -38.21
CA GLU A 202 4.89 -23.25 -38.17
C GLU A 202 4.04 -23.02 -36.91
N ARG A 203 3.19 -24.00 -36.54
CA ARG A 203 2.38 -23.93 -35.32
C ARG A 203 3.26 -23.85 -34.07
N ASP A 204 4.30 -24.66 -33.98
CA ASP A 204 5.19 -24.69 -32.82
C ASP A 204 6.03 -23.41 -32.71
N GLN A 205 6.45 -22.85 -33.85
CA GLN A 205 7.10 -21.53 -33.90
C GLN A 205 6.14 -20.42 -33.46
N LEU A 206 4.88 -20.43 -33.92
CA LEU A 206 3.87 -19.46 -33.49
C LEU A 206 3.53 -19.62 -32.00
N GLN A 207 3.43 -20.83 -31.49
CA GLN A 207 3.22 -21.12 -30.07
C GLN A 207 4.38 -20.56 -29.24
N THR A 208 5.62 -20.74 -29.70
CA THR A 208 6.81 -20.20 -29.05
C THR A 208 6.81 -18.66 -29.11
N SER A 209 6.50 -18.08 -30.26
CA SER A 209 6.38 -16.63 -30.46
C SER A 209 5.29 -16.01 -29.60
N TYR A 210 4.19 -16.73 -29.32
CA TYR A 210 3.10 -16.27 -28.44
C TYR A 210 3.46 -16.37 -26.94
N ASN A 211 4.14 -17.46 -26.56
CA ASN A 211 4.52 -17.70 -25.17
C ASN A 211 5.63 -16.75 -24.67
N THR A 212 6.52 -16.30 -25.56
CA THR A 212 7.65 -15.43 -25.20
C THR A 212 7.20 -14.05 -24.66
N PRO A 213 6.34 -13.28 -25.35
CA PRO A 213 5.77 -12.03 -24.84
C PRO A 213 4.98 -12.24 -23.54
N THR A 214 4.34 -13.40 -23.38
CA THR A 214 3.59 -13.73 -22.16
C THR A 214 4.54 -13.82 -20.96
N LYS A 215 5.67 -14.52 -21.12
CA LYS A 215 6.71 -14.60 -20.08
C LYS A 215 7.35 -13.24 -19.81
N GLU A 216 7.64 -12.46 -20.85
CA GLU A 216 8.20 -11.10 -20.71
C GLU A 216 7.24 -10.16 -19.96
N ARG A 217 5.94 -10.21 -20.28
CA ARG A 217 4.92 -9.45 -19.58
C ARG A 217 4.83 -9.84 -18.10
N ASP A 218 4.87 -11.13 -17.79
CA ASP A 218 4.79 -11.61 -16.40
C ASP A 218 6.06 -11.24 -15.60
N GLN A 219 7.23 -11.24 -16.25
CA GLN A 219 8.48 -10.73 -15.69
C GLN A 219 8.42 -9.22 -15.44
N LEU A 220 7.92 -8.44 -16.40
CA LEU A 220 7.73 -6.99 -16.27
C LEU A 220 6.72 -6.66 -15.17
N GLN A 221 5.63 -7.42 -15.05
CA GLN A 221 4.65 -7.27 -13.98
C GLN A 221 5.28 -7.51 -12.61
N THR A 222 6.12 -8.54 -12.50
CA THR A 222 6.85 -8.84 -11.27
C THR A 222 7.88 -7.75 -10.93
N SER A 223 8.62 -7.28 -11.95
CA SER A 223 9.57 -6.19 -11.83
C SER A 223 8.90 -4.87 -11.42
N TYR A 224 7.68 -4.58 -11.89
CA TYR A 224 6.92 -3.39 -11.52
C TYR A 224 6.33 -3.45 -10.10
N ASN A 225 5.82 -4.63 -9.71
CA ASN A 225 5.19 -4.81 -8.40
C ASN A 225 6.20 -4.76 -7.24
N THR A 226 7.47 -5.08 -7.50
CA THR A 226 8.51 -5.16 -6.46
C THR A 226 8.88 -3.77 -5.88
N PRO A 227 9.25 -2.76 -6.70
CA PRO A 227 9.46 -1.39 -6.24
C PRO A 227 8.22 -0.77 -5.59
N THR A 228 7.03 -1.16 -6.02
CA THR A 228 5.78 -0.68 -5.42
C THR A 228 5.68 -1.12 -3.95
N LYS A 229 5.98 -2.40 -3.67
CA LYS A 229 6.03 -2.92 -2.29
C LYS A 229 7.14 -2.26 -1.47
N GLU A 230 8.32 -2.07 -2.06
CA GLU A 230 9.45 -1.40 -1.38
C GLU A 230 9.11 0.06 -1.03
N ARG A 231 8.49 0.79 -1.95
CA ARG A 231 8.02 2.16 -1.72
C ARG A 231 6.99 2.21 -0.58
N ASP A 232 6.03 1.29 -0.56
CA ASP A 232 5.00 1.27 0.48
C ASP A 232 5.59 0.91 1.86
N GLN A 233 6.59 0.02 1.90
CA GLN A 233 7.38 -0.27 3.10
C GLN A 233 8.19 0.94 3.57
N LEU A 234 8.87 1.64 2.65
CA LEU A 234 9.62 2.86 2.95
C LEU A 234 8.68 3.98 3.44
N GLN A 235 7.51 4.13 2.83
CA GLN A 235 6.49 5.08 3.27
C GLN A 235 6.03 4.80 4.70
N THR A 236 5.82 3.52 5.03
CA THR A 236 5.46 3.09 6.38
C THR A 236 6.60 3.35 7.37
N SER A 237 7.84 3.01 6.98
CA SER A 237 9.05 3.25 7.76
C SER A 237 9.30 4.74 8.00
N TYR A 238 8.98 5.62 7.04
CA TYR A 238 9.11 7.07 7.17
C TYR A 238 8.02 7.70 8.07
N ASN A 239 6.78 7.21 7.97
CA ASN A 239 5.66 7.75 8.73
C ASN A 239 5.72 7.40 10.22
N THR A 240 6.34 6.27 10.59
CA THR A 240 6.42 5.81 11.98
C THR A 240 7.25 6.76 12.87
N PRO A 241 8.51 7.12 12.54
CA PRO A 241 9.30 8.11 13.29
C PRO A 241 8.63 9.48 13.35
N THR A 242 7.86 9.86 12.32
CA THR A 242 7.12 11.12 12.32
C THR A 242 6.07 11.12 13.43
N LYS A 243 5.29 10.04 13.55
CA LYS A 243 4.32 9.87 14.65
C LYS A 243 5.00 9.81 16.02
N GLU A 244 6.11 9.09 16.14
CA GLU A 244 6.89 9.00 17.39
C GLU A 244 7.45 10.37 17.79
N ARG A 245 7.98 11.13 16.85
CA ARG A 245 8.45 12.50 17.09
C ARG A 245 7.32 13.41 17.55
N ASP A 246 6.14 13.35 16.93
CA ASP A 246 4.99 14.18 17.32
C ASP A 246 4.45 13.78 18.71
N GLN A 247 4.47 12.49 19.05
CA GLN A 247 4.18 11.99 20.39
C GLN A 247 5.22 12.49 21.42
N LEU A 248 6.51 12.39 21.10
CA LEU A 248 7.59 12.89 21.95
C LEU A 248 7.51 14.41 22.13
N GLN A 249 7.18 15.15 21.07
CA GLN A 249 6.97 16.60 21.13
C GLN A 249 5.81 16.95 22.07
N THR A 250 4.71 16.20 22.01
CA THR A 250 3.56 16.37 22.91
C THR A 250 3.93 16.02 24.35
N SER A 251 4.65 14.91 24.54
CA SER A 251 5.17 14.46 25.83
C SER A 251 6.17 15.45 26.42
N TYR A 252 6.98 16.14 25.61
CA TYR A 252 7.92 17.17 26.05
C TYR A 252 7.24 18.50 26.40
N ASN A 253 6.24 18.91 25.61
CA ASN A 253 5.54 20.17 25.81
C ASN A 253 4.65 20.16 27.07
N THR A 254 4.18 18.98 27.50
CA THR A 254 3.26 18.84 28.63
C THR A 254 3.94 19.18 29.98
N PRO A 255 5.08 18.56 30.36
CA PRO A 255 5.85 18.95 31.54
C PRO A 255 6.33 20.40 31.50
N THR A 256 6.59 20.95 30.31
CA THR A 256 6.95 22.37 30.17
C THR A 256 5.82 23.26 30.67
N LYS A 257 4.58 23.00 30.23
CA LYS A 257 3.40 23.72 30.71
C LYS A 257 3.14 23.51 32.21
N GLU A 258 3.28 22.28 32.70
CA GLU A 258 3.14 21.97 34.12
C GLU A 258 4.19 22.69 34.97
N ARG A 259 5.45 22.72 34.54
CA ARG A 259 6.53 23.47 35.18
C ARG A 259 6.22 24.96 35.22
N ASP A 260 5.74 25.54 34.12
CA ASP A 260 5.42 26.96 34.06
C ASP A 260 4.20 27.31 34.97
N GLN A 261 3.23 26.40 35.06
CA GLN A 261 2.12 26.50 36.03
C GLN A 261 2.63 26.39 37.48
N LEU A 262 3.49 25.42 37.79
CA LEU A 262 4.10 25.27 39.11
C LEU A 262 4.97 26.47 39.48
N GLN A 263 5.73 27.01 38.52
CA GLN A 263 6.53 28.22 38.71
C GLN A 263 5.63 29.41 39.07
N THR A 264 4.49 29.55 38.38
CA THR A 264 3.50 30.60 38.68
C THR A 264 2.87 30.40 40.06
N SER A 265 2.50 29.15 40.38
CA SER A 265 1.96 28.77 41.69
C SER A 265 2.98 28.95 42.83
N TYR A 266 4.28 28.85 42.57
CA TYR A 266 5.34 29.06 43.55
C TYR A 266 5.66 30.56 43.75
N ASN A 267 5.70 31.31 42.65
CA ASN A 267 6.01 32.74 42.68
C ASN A 267 4.90 33.57 43.37
N THR A 268 3.65 33.11 43.34
CA THR A 268 2.52 33.85 43.91
C THR A 268 2.58 33.91 45.45
N PRO A 269 2.67 32.80 46.20
CA PRO A 269 2.87 32.83 47.65
C PRO A 269 4.17 33.54 48.07
N THR A 270 5.20 33.50 47.23
CA THR A 270 6.46 34.23 47.50
C THR A 270 6.20 35.74 47.58
N LYS A 271 5.44 36.29 46.61
CA LYS A 271 5.04 37.71 46.62
C LYS A 271 4.14 38.04 47.81
N GLU A 272 3.19 37.17 48.13
CA GLU A 272 2.31 37.34 49.30
C GLU A 272 3.09 37.34 50.61
N ARG A 273 4.05 36.42 50.76
CA ARG A 273 4.96 36.37 51.91
C ARG A 273 5.79 37.65 52.02
N ASP A 274 6.34 38.14 50.92
CA ASP A 274 7.15 39.36 50.91
C ASP A 274 6.28 40.59 51.26
N GLN A 275 5.03 40.64 50.80
CA GLN A 275 4.06 41.67 51.21
C GLN A 275 3.71 41.57 52.71
N LEU A 276 3.47 40.36 53.22
CA LEU A 276 3.23 40.12 54.65
C LEU A 276 4.45 40.52 55.49
N GLN A 277 5.66 40.26 55.01
CA GLN A 277 6.89 40.68 55.69
C GLN A 277 6.99 42.20 55.79
N ILE A 278 6.63 42.94 54.73
CA ILE A 278 6.58 44.40 54.75
C ILE A 278 5.54 44.89 55.76
N SER A 279 4.34 44.30 55.75
CA SER A 279 3.28 44.64 56.71
C SER A 279 3.71 44.36 58.15
N TYR A 280 4.33 43.21 58.41
CA TYR A 280 4.84 42.84 59.72
C TYR A 280 5.91 43.82 60.22
N ASN A 281 6.87 44.17 59.36
CA ASN A 281 7.92 45.14 59.70
C ASN A 281 7.32 46.53 60.01
N THR A 282 6.25 46.92 59.32
CA THR A 282 5.54 48.18 59.57
C THR A 282 4.84 48.16 60.92
N LEU A 283 4.07 47.11 61.21
CA LEU A 283 3.38 46.94 62.49
C LEU A 283 4.36 46.88 63.67
N THR A 284 5.55 46.29 63.46
CA THR A 284 6.64 46.27 64.44
C THR A 284 7.09 47.69 64.78
N LYS A 285 7.27 48.56 63.78
CA LYS A 285 7.62 49.97 64.00
C LYS A 285 6.52 50.74 64.74
N GLU A 286 5.26 50.53 64.37
CA GLU A 286 4.12 51.15 65.05
C GLU A 286 4.03 50.73 66.52
N ARG A 287 4.20 49.43 66.81
CA ARG A 287 4.27 48.91 68.17
C ARG A 287 5.40 49.58 68.95
N ASP A 288 6.59 49.72 68.37
CA ASP A 288 7.73 50.33 69.05
C ASP A 288 7.49 51.83 69.32
N GLN A 289 6.83 52.53 68.40
CA GLN A 289 6.40 53.93 68.61
C GLN A 289 5.36 54.06 69.74
N LEU A 290 4.37 53.16 69.77
CA LEU A 290 3.37 53.12 70.84
C LEU A 290 4.02 52.80 72.18
N GLN A 291 4.96 51.85 72.21
CA GLN A 291 5.72 51.51 73.42
C GLN A 291 6.51 52.71 73.93
N ASN A 292 7.16 53.46 73.03
CA ASN A 292 7.87 54.68 73.42
C ASN A 292 6.92 55.74 73.99
N SER A 293 5.77 55.94 73.35
CA SER A 293 4.74 56.87 73.83
C SER A 293 4.22 56.46 75.22
N LEU A 294 4.00 55.17 75.44
CA LEU A 294 3.57 54.64 76.74
C LEU A 294 4.63 54.90 77.83
N ASN A 295 5.91 54.74 77.51
CA ASN A 295 7.00 55.03 78.44
C ASN A 295 7.06 56.53 78.80
N THR A 296 6.82 57.41 77.82
CA THR A 296 6.71 58.87 78.06
C THR A 296 5.54 59.18 79.00
N TRP A 297 4.33 58.71 78.70
CA TRP A 297 3.16 58.91 79.56
C TRP A 297 3.36 58.35 80.97
N THR A 298 4.06 57.23 81.10
CA THR A 298 4.42 56.66 82.41
C THR A 298 5.30 57.61 83.20
N THR A 299 6.30 58.20 82.55
CA THR A 299 7.21 59.17 83.17
C THR A 299 6.47 60.44 83.59
N GLU A 300 5.60 60.98 82.73
CA GLU A 300 4.77 62.16 83.05
C GLU A 300 3.83 61.89 84.22
N ARG A 301 3.19 60.72 84.25
CA ARG A 301 2.35 60.30 85.38
C ARG A 301 3.16 60.27 86.67
N ASP A 302 4.36 59.69 86.65
CA ASP A 302 5.21 59.59 87.84
C ASP A 302 5.68 60.98 88.32
N GLN A 303 5.97 61.91 87.39
CA GLN A 303 6.26 63.31 87.72
C GLN A 303 5.06 64.04 88.34
N LEU A 304 3.85 63.84 87.80
CA LEU A 304 2.63 64.40 88.35
C LEU A 304 2.35 63.82 89.75
N GLN A 305 2.56 62.51 89.94
CA GLN A 305 2.42 61.86 91.24
C GLN A 305 3.38 62.46 92.27
N ASN A 306 4.63 62.69 91.91
CA ASN A 306 5.60 63.36 92.79
C ASN A 306 5.17 64.79 93.13
N SER A 307 4.72 65.56 92.13
CA SER A 307 4.23 66.92 92.34
C SER A 307 3.01 66.96 93.28
N LEU A 308 2.11 65.99 93.16
CA LEU A 308 0.94 65.84 94.02
C LEU A 308 1.34 65.48 95.46
N ASN A 309 2.32 64.58 95.64
CA ASN A 309 2.87 64.25 96.94
C ASN A 309 3.54 65.47 97.60
N THR A 310 4.26 66.28 96.84
CA THR A 310 4.85 67.55 97.32
C THR A 310 3.77 68.54 97.77
N ARG A 311 2.76 68.80 96.93
CA ARG A 311 1.63 69.68 97.31
C ARG A 311 0.86 69.17 98.53
N THR A 312 0.75 67.85 98.68
CA THR A 312 0.13 67.24 99.86
C THR A 312 0.93 67.57 101.11
N THR A 313 2.25 67.44 101.06
CA THR A 313 3.16 67.83 102.15
C THR A 313 3.06 69.33 102.49
N GLU A 314 3.07 70.21 101.47
CA GLU A 314 2.92 71.65 101.66
C GLU A 314 1.59 72.01 102.32
N ARG A 315 0.49 71.37 101.88
CA ARG A 315 -0.84 71.54 102.48
C ARG A 315 -0.83 71.11 103.94
N ASP A 316 -0.22 69.97 104.27
CA ASP A 316 -0.18 69.47 105.65
C ASP A 316 0.69 70.37 106.56
N GLN A 317 1.77 70.94 106.02
CA GLN A 317 2.56 71.97 106.71
C GLN A 317 1.75 73.25 106.96
N LEU A 318 1.04 73.75 105.94
CA LEU A 318 0.16 74.91 106.08
C LEU A 318 -0.95 74.65 107.09
N GLN A 319 -1.55 73.46 107.08
CA GLN A 319 -2.55 73.05 108.06
C GLN A 319 -1.99 73.08 109.49
N THR A 320 -0.75 72.61 109.66
CA THR A 320 -0.06 72.66 110.96
C THR A 320 0.18 74.10 111.42
N SER A 321 0.68 74.96 110.52
CA SER A 321 0.88 76.39 110.80
C SER A 321 -0.43 77.10 111.16
N TYR A 322 -1.50 76.84 110.41
CA TYR A 322 -2.84 77.35 110.68
C TYR A 322 -3.34 76.93 112.07
N ASN A 323 -3.16 75.65 112.44
CA ASN A 323 -3.54 75.15 113.76
C ASN A 323 -2.73 75.82 114.88
N THR A 324 -1.44 76.13 114.65
CA THR A 324 -0.60 76.87 115.60
C THR A 324 -1.06 78.32 115.77
N LEU A 325 -1.27 79.06 114.67
CA LEU A 325 -1.80 80.43 114.73
C LEU A 325 -3.17 80.49 115.42
N THR A 326 -4.01 79.47 115.20
CA THR A 326 -5.30 79.33 115.87
C THR A 326 -5.11 79.26 117.40
N LYS A 327 -4.15 78.46 117.88
CA LYS A 327 -3.81 78.40 119.32
C LYS A 327 -3.25 79.71 119.85
N GLU A 328 -2.35 80.37 119.13
CA GLU A 328 -1.78 81.67 119.53
C GLU A 328 -2.86 82.74 119.63
N ARG A 329 -3.78 82.79 118.65
CA ARG A 329 -4.96 83.67 118.70
C ARG A 329 -5.81 83.38 119.93
N ASP A 330 -6.08 82.12 120.24
CA ASP A 330 -6.91 81.75 121.41
C ASP A 330 -6.21 82.13 122.73
N GLN A 331 -4.88 82.00 122.79
CA GLN A 331 -4.07 82.47 123.92
C GLN A 331 -4.12 83.99 124.06
N LEU A 332 -3.94 84.73 122.96
CA LEU A 332 -4.04 86.19 122.93
C LEU A 332 -5.44 86.65 123.34
N GLN A 333 -6.48 85.99 122.85
CA GLN A 333 -7.86 86.27 123.25
C GLN A 333 -8.05 86.08 124.76
N THR A 334 -7.47 85.03 125.33
CA THR A 334 -7.50 84.77 126.77
C THR A 334 -6.78 85.87 127.54
N SER A 335 -5.57 86.26 127.12
CA SER A 335 -4.80 87.35 127.72
C SER A 335 -5.54 88.69 127.65
N TYR A 336 -6.11 89.02 126.48
CA TYR A 336 -6.94 90.20 126.28
C TYR A 336 -8.14 90.23 127.24
N ASN A 337 -8.84 89.11 127.40
CA ASN A 337 -9.96 89.00 128.34
C ASN A 337 -9.50 89.19 129.79
N THR A 338 -8.30 88.72 130.16
CA THR A 338 -7.71 88.94 131.49
C THR A 338 -7.35 90.41 131.72
N LEU A 339 -6.64 91.06 130.79
CA LEU A 339 -6.34 92.49 130.89
C LEU A 339 -7.62 93.34 130.97
N THR A 340 -8.67 92.94 130.25
CA THR A 340 -9.99 93.59 130.31
C THR A 340 -10.55 93.53 131.73
N LYS A 341 -10.46 92.37 132.40
CA LYS A 341 -10.87 92.22 133.81
C LYS A 341 -10.01 93.05 134.76
N GLU A 342 -8.71 93.06 134.59
CA GLU A 342 -7.79 93.86 135.42
C GLU A 342 -8.07 95.36 135.27
N ARG A 343 -8.28 95.83 134.04
CA ARG A 343 -8.71 97.20 133.76
C ARG A 343 -10.02 97.51 134.48
N ASP A 344 -11.02 96.64 134.40
CA ASP A 344 -12.32 96.85 135.05
C ASP A 344 -12.18 96.89 136.59
N GLN A 345 -11.32 96.05 137.17
CA GLN A 345 -10.97 96.09 138.59
C GLN A 345 -10.27 97.39 139.00
N LEU A 346 -9.29 97.84 138.21
CA LEU A 346 -8.61 99.11 138.43
C LEU A 346 -9.59 100.28 138.30
N GLN A 347 -10.48 100.27 137.32
CA GLN A 347 -11.53 101.27 137.15
C GLN A 347 -12.45 101.31 138.37
N SER A 348 -12.86 100.14 138.88
CA SER A 348 -13.65 100.06 140.11
C SER A 348 -12.90 100.63 141.32
N SER A 349 -11.63 100.27 141.48
CA SER A 349 -10.78 100.79 142.56
C SER A 349 -10.61 102.30 142.47
N LEU A 350 -10.46 102.84 141.27
CA LEU A 350 -10.35 104.28 141.00
C LEU A 350 -11.67 104.98 141.34
N ASN A 351 -12.82 104.43 140.94
CA ASN A 351 -14.15 104.94 141.32
C ASN A 351 -14.35 104.95 142.85
N THR A 352 -13.93 103.89 143.55
CA THR A 352 -13.96 103.83 145.03
C THR A 352 -13.11 104.94 145.63
N ARG A 353 -11.88 105.11 145.16
CA ARG A 353 -10.96 106.14 145.66
C ARG A 353 -11.45 107.55 145.37
N THR A 354 -12.08 107.78 144.21
CA THR A 354 -12.79 109.04 143.91
C THR A 354 -13.91 109.31 144.91
N THR A 355 -14.70 108.29 145.25
CA THR A 355 -15.77 108.40 146.25
C THR A 355 -15.22 108.70 147.65
N GLU A 356 -14.11 108.08 148.04
CA GLU A 356 -13.40 108.40 149.30
C GLU A 356 -12.88 109.84 149.31
N ILE A 357 -12.27 110.30 148.21
CA ILE A 357 -11.84 111.69 148.06
C ILE A 357 -13.03 112.64 148.24
N ASP A 358 -14.19 112.35 147.66
CA ASP A 358 -15.38 113.19 147.81
C ASP A 358 -15.94 113.17 149.24
N LYS A 359 -15.90 112.01 149.93
CA LYS A 359 -16.22 111.93 151.37
C LYS A 359 -15.25 112.77 152.20
N LEU A 360 -13.95 112.67 151.95
CA LEU A 360 -12.91 113.46 152.62
C LEU A 360 -13.09 114.95 152.35
N LYS A 361 -13.39 115.36 151.11
CA LYS A 361 -13.73 116.75 150.78
C LYS A 361 -14.96 117.23 151.55
N LYS A 362 -16.02 116.42 151.65
CA LYS A 362 -17.22 116.76 152.42
C LYS A 362 -16.93 116.90 153.91
N SER A 363 -16.13 115.98 154.48
CA SER A 363 -15.67 116.06 155.86
C SER A 363 -14.83 117.32 156.06
N LEU A 364 -13.89 117.61 155.16
CA LEU A 364 -13.05 118.81 155.20
C LEU A 364 -13.91 120.08 155.16
N ASN A 365 -14.90 120.16 154.27
CA ASN A 365 -15.84 121.27 154.22
C ASN A 365 -16.64 121.41 155.53
N THR A 366 -17.05 120.29 156.13
CA THR A 366 -17.78 120.28 157.41
C THR A 366 -16.89 120.79 158.55
N THR A 367 -15.67 120.28 158.69
CA THR A 367 -14.68 120.76 159.67
C THR A 367 -14.31 122.23 159.44
N THR A 368 -14.27 122.67 158.17
CA THR A 368 -14.06 124.07 157.82
C THR A 368 -15.22 124.93 158.30
N MET A 369 -16.48 124.49 158.09
CA MET A 369 -17.66 125.16 158.62
C MET A 369 -17.69 125.19 160.15
N GLU A 370 -17.36 124.08 160.82
CA GLU A 370 -17.27 124.01 162.28
C GLU A 370 -16.20 124.97 162.81
N ARG A 371 -15.03 124.99 162.19
CA ARG A 371 -13.96 125.95 162.51
C ARG A 371 -14.45 127.39 162.32
N ASP A 372 -15.10 127.70 161.21
CA ASP A 372 -15.62 129.04 160.94
C ASP A 372 -16.73 129.45 161.93
N GLN A 373 -17.56 128.49 162.36
CA GLN A 373 -18.58 128.69 163.40
C GLN A 373 -17.95 128.91 164.78
N LEU A 374 -16.95 128.11 165.16
CA LEU A 374 -16.17 128.31 166.38
C LEU A 374 -15.45 129.66 166.35
N GLN A 375 -14.95 130.08 165.18
CA GLN A 375 -14.29 131.37 165.03
C GLN A 375 -15.28 132.53 165.20
N LYS A 376 -16.50 132.42 164.66
CA LYS A 376 -17.59 133.35 164.96
C LYS A 376 -18.00 133.34 166.44
N GLU A 377 -18.02 132.18 167.09
CA GLU A 377 -18.32 132.05 168.52
C GLU A 377 -17.23 132.72 169.37
N ILE A 378 -15.94 132.55 169.01
CA ILE A 378 -14.80 133.24 169.62
C ILE A 378 -14.93 134.76 169.43
N GLU A 379 -15.28 135.22 168.22
CA GLU A 379 -15.52 136.65 167.94
C GLU A 379 -16.67 137.21 168.78
N ARG A 380 -17.80 136.47 168.91
CA ARG A 380 -18.94 136.85 169.78
C ARG A 380 -18.53 136.91 171.25
N LEU A 381 -17.83 135.88 171.75
CA LEU A 381 -17.35 135.83 173.14
C LEU A 381 -16.36 136.95 173.42
N ASN A 382 -15.44 137.26 172.49
CA ASN A 382 -14.55 138.41 172.64
C ASN A 382 -15.31 139.75 172.68
N TRP A 383 -16.38 139.89 171.90
CA TRP A 383 -17.24 141.08 171.94
C TRP A 383 -18.00 141.20 173.27
N GLU A 384 -18.60 140.12 173.77
CA GLU A 384 -19.23 140.08 175.10
C GLU A 384 -18.23 140.37 176.23
N ASN A 385 -17.02 139.82 176.15
CA ASN A 385 -16.01 139.97 177.18
C ASN A 385 -15.42 141.39 177.18
N LYS A 386 -15.27 142.03 176.02
CA LYS A 386 -14.98 143.48 175.93
C LYS A 386 -16.09 144.30 176.58
N GLY A 387 -17.37 143.96 176.35
CA GLY A 387 -18.50 144.61 177.01
C GLY A 387 -18.47 144.48 178.55
N LYS A 388 -18.19 143.27 179.07
CA LYS A 388 -18.15 142.97 180.52
C LYS A 388 -16.90 143.52 181.22
N CYS A 389 -15.73 143.53 180.57
CA CYS A 389 -14.50 144.05 181.15
C CYS A 389 -14.53 145.58 181.33
N VAL A 390 -15.16 146.32 180.42
CA VAL A 390 -15.35 147.77 180.59
C VAL A 390 -16.21 148.08 181.82
N GLN A 391 -17.23 147.25 182.10
CA GLN A 391 -18.03 147.37 183.33
C GLN A 391 -17.26 146.99 184.62
N ARG A 392 -16.39 145.97 184.57
CA ARG A 392 -15.62 145.48 185.74
C ARG A 392 -14.43 146.37 186.10
N ALA A 393 -13.74 146.95 185.13
CA ALA A 393 -12.67 147.91 185.38
C ALA A 393 -13.18 149.17 186.09
N HIS A 394 -14.42 149.58 185.81
CA HIS A 394 -15.07 150.71 186.49
C HIS A 394 -15.40 150.41 187.96
N LEU A 395 -15.73 149.16 188.32
CA LEU A 395 -16.04 148.77 189.70
C LEU A 395 -14.81 148.50 190.59
N PHE A 396 -13.71 147.98 190.04
CA PHE A 396 -12.56 147.58 190.86
C PHE A 396 -11.66 148.77 191.26
N ILE A 397 -11.61 149.82 190.42
CA ILE A 397 -10.99 151.11 190.79
C ILE A 397 -11.66 151.68 192.07
N CYS A 398 -12.95 151.44 192.28
CA CYS A 398 -13.64 151.83 193.50
C CYS A 398 -13.25 151.01 194.75
N PHE A 399 -12.75 149.77 194.60
CA PHE A 399 -12.46 148.87 195.72
C PHE A 399 -11.02 148.99 196.25
N LEU A 400 -10.04 149.26 195.37
CA LEU A 400 -8.63 149.44 195.75
C LEU A 400 -8.35 150.68 196.62
N ILE A 401 -9.28 151.64 196.67
CA ILE A 401 -9.19 152.82 197.56
C ILE A 401 -9.54 152.44 199.02
N HIS A 402 -10.21 151.30 199.27
CA HIS A 402 -10.89 151.07 200.55
C HIS A 402 -10.09 150.30 201.62
N SER A 403 -9.08 149.50 201.28
CA SER A 403 -8.43 148.63 202.29
C SER A 403 -6.98 148.99 202.64
N PHE A 404 -6.50 150.17 202.23
CA PHE A 404 -5.30 150.83 202.78
C PHE A 404 -5.54 151.41 204.20
N CYS A 405 -6.64 151.07 204.87
CA CYS A 405 -7.01 151.51 206.21
C CYS A 405 -7.65 150.35 207.00
N SER A 406 -6.84 149.55 207.70
CA SER A 406 -6.94 149.31 209.15
C SER A 406 -6.04 148.16 209.61
#